data_AF-A0AAT9GQU7-F1
#
_entry.id   AF-A0AAT9GQU7-F1
#
_cell.length_a   1.000
_cell.length_b   1.000
_cell.length_c   1.000
_cell.angle_alpha   90.00
_cell.angle_beta   90.00
_cell.angle_gamma   90.00
#
_symmetry.space_group_name_H-M   'P 1'
#
loop_
_entity.id
_entity.type
_entity.pdbx_description
1 polymer ?
#
loop_
_entity_poly.entity_id
_entity_poly.type
_entity_poly.pdbx_seq_one_letter_code
_entity_poly.pdbx_strand_id
1 'polypeptide(L)'
;MAFTITDTAILVVVILILFFGASKLPEIFRSLGRATGEFKKGQLEAEMELMQMQQQLNQQSNKEVELIKKIEELQKQIDELKKQTQQQKQ
;
A
#
# COMPACT_ATOMS: atom_id res chain seq x y z
N MET A 1 -47.65 -28.06 19.37
CA MET A 1 -46.97 -27.90 18.07
C MET A 1 -46.51 -26.44 17.98
N ALA A 2 -45.22 -26.19 18.18
CA ALA A 2 -44.65 -24.84 18.12
C ALA A 2 -43.77 -24.76 16.87
N PHE A 3 -43.97 -23.72 16.06
CA PHE A 3 -43.04 -23.39 15.00
C PHE A 3 -41.71 -22.96 15.63
N THR A 4 -40.62 -23.57 15.19
CA THR A 4 -39.27 -23.28 15.68
C THR A 4 -38.61 -22.16 14.87
N ILE A 5 -37.51 -21.61 15.39
CA ILE A 5 -36.71 -20.61 14.69
C ILE A 5 -36.22 -21.14 13.34
N THR A 6 -35.87 -22.44 13.28
CA THR A 6 -35.44 -23.10 12.04
C THR A 6 -36.56 -23.13 11.00
N ASP A 7 -37.79 -23.47 11.41
CA ASP A 7 -38.94 -23.50 10.50
C ASP A 7 -39.22 -22.11 9.91
N THR A 8 -39.10 -21.07 10.75
CA THR A 8 -39.29 -19.68 10.33
C THR A 8 -38.19 -19.22 9.37
N ALA A 9 -36.93 -19.57 9.64
CA ALA A 9 -35.81 -19.25 8.76
C ALA A 9 -35.96 -19.88 7.36
N ILE A 10 -36.40 -21.14 7.31
CA ILE A 10 -36.66 -21.83 6.03
C ILE A 10 -37.79 -21.14 5.28
N LEU A 11 -38.90 -20.79 5.95
CA LEU A 11 -40.02 -20.09 5.33
C LEU A 11 -39.60 -18.75 4.71
N VAL A 12 -38.78 -17.97 5.42
CA VAL A 12 -38.25 -16.70 4.90
C VAL A 12 -37.39 -16.91 3.66
N VAL A 13 -36.49 -17.90 3.67
CA VAL A 13 -35.63 -18.22 2.51
C VAL A 13 -36.47 -18.65 1.30
N VAL A 14 -37.50 -19.47 1.51
CA VAL A 14 -38.42 -19.90 0.45
C VAL A 14 -39.16 -18.70 -0.14
N ILE A 15 -39.68 -17.81 0.69
CA ILE A 15 -40.34 -16.57 0.25
C ILE A 15 -39.38 -15.72 -0.59
N LEU A 16 -38.15 -15.50 -0.13
CA LEU A 16 -37.14 -14.74 -0.88
C LEU A 16 -36.82 -15.40 -2.23
N ILE A 17 -36.71 -16.72 -2.28
CA ILE A 17 -36.49 -17.46 -3.54
C ILE A 17 -37.69 -17.34 -4.49
N LEU A 18 -38.92 -17.28 -3.99
CA LEU A 18 -40.11 -17.10 -4.83
C LEU A 18 -40.19 -15.69 -5.41
N PHE A 19 -39.88 -14.65 -4.63
CA PHE A 19 -39.91 -13.26 -5.10
C PHE A 19 -38.75 -12.91 -6.02
N PHE A 20 -37.53 -13.33 -5.67
CA PHE A 20 -36.32 -12.98 -6.43
C PHE A 20 -35.95 -14.05 -7.47
N GLY A 21 -36.42 -15.29 -7.33
CA GLY A 21 -36.02 -16.43 -8.14
C GLY A 21 -34.76 -17.12 -7.60
N ALA A 22 -34.73 -18.45 -7.68
CA ALA A 22 -33.60 -19.26 -7.20
C ALA A 22 -32.27 -18.93 -7.88
N SER A 23 -32.31 -18.37 -9.10
CA SER A 23 -31.12 -17.99 -9.87
C SER A 23 -30.42 -16.73 -9.36
N LYS A 24 -31.08 -15.88 -8.56
CA LYS A 24 -30.50 -14.61 -8.09
C LYS A 24 -29.47 -14.79 -6.98
N LEU A 25 -29.65 -15.76 -6.10
CA LEU A 25 -28.68 -16.06 -5.06
C LEU A 25 -27.30 -16.45 -5.66
N PRO A 26 -27.20 -17.43 -6.60
CA PRO A 26 -25.95 -17.74 -7.29
C PRO A 26 -25.33 -16.56 -8.04
N GLU A 27 -26.15 -15.72 -8.68
CA GLU A 27 -25.68 -14.55 -9.44
C GLU A 27 -25.04 -13.49 -8.53
N ILE A 28 -25.66 -13.22 -7.37
CA ILE A 28 -25.15 -12.30 -6.35
C ILE A 28 -23.84 -12.84 -5.76
N PHE A 29 -23.77 -14.11 -5.38
CA PHE A 29 -22.52 -14.70 -4.88
C PHE A 29 -21.40 -14.66 -5.92
N ARG A 30 -21.71 -14.92 -7.20
CA ARG A 30 -20.72 -14.89 -8.26
C ARG A 30 -20.21 -13.47 -8.55
N SER A 31 -21.09 -12.46 -8.53
CA SER A 31 -20.70 -11.06 -8.71
C SER A 31 -19.93 -10.51 -7.52
N LEU A 32 -20.39 -10.78 -6.29
CA LEU A 32 -19.66 -10.46 -5.05
C LEU A 32 -18.29 -11.14 -5.00
N GLY A 33 -18.20 -12.42 -5.38
CA GLY A 33 -16.94 -13.15 -5.42
C GLY A 33 -15.94 -12.53 -6.41
N ARG A 34 -16.41 -12.11 -7.59
CA ARG A 34 -15.59 -11.39 -8.57
C ARG A 34 -15.15 -10.02 -8.04
N ALA A 35 -16.09 -9.22 -7.51
CA ALA A 35 -15.79 -7.91 -6.96
C ALA A 35 -14.78 -7.99 -5.81
N THR A 36 -14.94 -8.96 -4.91
CA THR A 36 -14.01 -9.21 -3.79
C THR A 36 -12.64 -9.65 -4.29
N GLY A 37 -12.59 -10.50 -5.34
CA GLY A 37 -11.35 -10.95 -5.96
C GLY A 37 -10.56 -9.79 -6.58
N GLU A 38 -11.21 -8.97 -7.41
CA GLU A 38 -10.59 -7.78 -8.02
C GLU A 38 -10.20 -6.74 -6.97
N PHE A 39 -11.02 -6.53 -5.94
CA PHE A 39 -10.69 -5.64 -4.83
C PHE A 39 -9.44 -6.09 -4.05
N LYS A 40 -9.32 -7.39 -3.77
CA LYS A 40 -8.13 -7.94 -3.11
C LYS A 40 -6.88 -7.82 -3.98
N LYS A 41 -7.02 -8.04 -5.29
CA LYS A 41 -5.92 -7.85 -6.25
C LYS A 41 -5.48 -6.38 -6.29
N GLY A 42 -6.42 -5.44 -6.41
CA GLY A 42 -6.12 -4.01 -6.40
C GLY A 42 -5.50 -3.53 -5.09
N GLN A 43 -5.92 -4.08 -3.94
CA GLN A 43 -5.27 -3.78 -2.66
C GLN A 43 -3.81 -4.23 -2.62
N LEU A 44 -3.50 -5.43 -3.12
CA LEU A 44 -2.12 -5.92 -3.17
C LEU A 44 -1.25 -5.09 -4.10
N GLU A 45 -1.77 -4.71 -5.27
CA GLU A 45 -1.08 -3.83 -6.21
C GLU A 45 -0.79 -2.46 -5.59
N ALA A 46 -1.80 -1.85 -4.94
CA ALA A 46 -1.63 -0.59 -4.23
C ALA A 46 -0.60 -0.67 -3.09
N GLU A 47 -0.62 -1.76 -2.30
CA GLU A 47 0.35 -1.97 -1.23
C GLU A 47 1.79 -2.06 -1.79
N MET A 48 2.00 -2.78 -2.89
CA MET A 48 3.30 -2.86 -3.56
C MET A 48 3.76 -1.50 -4.08
N GLU A 49 2.87 -0.71 -4.70
CA GLU A 49 3.19 0.64 -5.17
C GLU A 49 3.57 1.57 -4.01
N LEU A 50 2.86 1.52 -2.88
CA LEU A 50 3.18 2.27 -1.67
C LEU A 50 4.55 1.88 -1.12
N MET A 51 4.86 0.58 -1.06
CA MET A 51 6.18 0.09 -0.62
C MET A 51 7.30 0.58 -1.54
N GLN A 52 7.10 0.55 -2.86
CA GLN A 52 8.07 1.06 -3.83
C GLN A 52 8.29 2.56 -3.69
N MET A 53 7.23 3.36 -3.54
CA MET A 53 7.36 4.79 -3.27
C MET A 53 8.11 5.07 -1.97
N GLN A 54 7.80 4.35 -0.89
CA GLN A 54 8.50 4.50 0.38
C GLN A 54 9.99 4.15 0.25
N GLN A 55 10.32 3.10 -0.49
CA GLN A 55 11.72 2.74 -0.77
C GLN A 55 12.44 3.83 -1.59
N GLN A 56 11.78 4.40 -2.60
CA GLN A 56 12.35 5.49 -3.40
C GLN A 56 12.61 6.74 -2.55
N LEU A 57 11.66 7.12 -1.69
CA LEU A 57 11.83 8.23 -0.75
C LEU A 57 13.01 8.00 0.20
N ASN A 58 13.14 6.79 0.75
CA ASN A 58 14.25 6.44 1.64
C ASN A 58 15.59 6.47 0.90
N GLN A 59 15.65 5.98 -0.35
CA GLN A 59 16.86 6.06 -1.17
C GLN A 59 17.24 7.51 -1.50
N GLN A 60 16.26 8.37 -1.79
CA GLN A 60 16.50 9.78 -2.05
C GLN A 60 17.04 10.49 -0.81
N SER A 61 16.45 10.24 0.36
CA SER A 61 16.95 10.74 1.65
C SER A 61 18.38 10.29 1.92
N ASN A 62 18.72 9.02 1.66
CA ASN A 62 20.08 8.52 1.86
C ASN A 62 21.08 9.18 0.91
N LYS A 63 20.70 9.40 -0.36
CA LYS A 63 21.54 10.12 -1.33
C LYS A 63 21.78 11.56 -0.91
N GLU A 64 20.75 12.25 -0.41
CA GLU A 64 20.88 13.62 0.10
C GLU A 64 21.86 13.70 1.28
N VAL A 65 21.75 12.77 2.23
CA VAL A 65 22.68 12.66 3.37
C VAL A 65 24.11 12.37 2.90
N GLU A 66 24.30 11.51 1.89
CA GLU A 66 25.62 11.22 1.34
C GLU A 66 26.24 12.45 0.63
N LEU A 67 25.44 13.21 -0.11
CA LEU A 67 25.86 14.44 -0.76
C LEU A 67 26.30 15.50 0.25
N ILE A 68 25.54 15.68 1.34
CA ILE A 68 25.89 16.61 2.43
C ILE A 68 27.24 16.23 3.05
N LYS A 69 27.47 14.94 3.33
CA LYS A 69 28.76 14.46 3.86
C LYS A 69 29.92 14.74 2.90
N LYS A 70 29.74 14.53 1.60
CA LYS A 70 30.76 14.85 0.57
C LYS A 70 31.06 16.34 0.52
N ILE A 71 30.04 17.20 0.63
CA ILE A 71 30.23 18.66 0.68
C ILE A 71 31.05 19.05 1.91
N GLU A 72 30.73 18.48 3.08
CA GLU A 72 31.47 18.76 4.32
C GLU A 72 32.95 18.34 4.23
N GLU A 73 33.22 17.19 3.63
CA GLU A 73 34.60 16.70 3.45
C GLU A 73 35.39 17.53 2.44
N LEU A 74 34.78 17.94 1.33
CA LEU A 74 35.40 18.86 0.38
C LEU A 74 35.71 20.22 1.03
N GLN A 75 34.83 20.71 1.89
CA GLN A 75 35.04 21.97 2.62
C GLN A 75 36.28 21.88 3.53
N LYS A 76 36.48 20.75 4.24
CA LYS A 76 37.68 20.51 5.05
C LYS A 76 38.96 20.54 4.21
N GLN A 77 38.94 19.92 3.03
CA GLN A 77 40.09 19.93 2.11
C GLN A 77 40.41 21.35 1.62
N ILE A 78 39.39 22.14 1.28
CA ILE A 78 39.56 23.54 0.86
C ILE A 78 40.19 24.37 1.99
N ASP A 79 39.75 24.18 3.24
CA ASP A 79 40.28 24.91 4.38
C ASP A 79 41.74 24.55 4.68
N GLU A 80 42.12 23.28 4.52
CA GLU A 80 43.52 22.84 4.60
C GLU A 80 44.39 23.43 3.49
N LEU A 81 43.93 23.39 2.24
CA LEU A 81 44.63 23.97 1.09
C LEU A 81 44.82 25.49 1.25
N LYS A 82 43.83 26.21 1.79
CA LYS A 82 43.93 27.64 2.09
C LYS A 82 45.01 27.93 3.14
N LYS A 83 45.09 27.14 4.20
CA LYS A 83 46.14 27.27 5.23
C LYS A 83 47.54 27.08 4.64
N GLN A 84 47.72 26.07 3.79
CA GLN A 84 49.00 25.83 3.10
C GLN A 84 49.38 27.00 2.18
N THR A 85 48.41 27.53 1.43
CA THR A 85 48.66 28.64 0.48
C THR A 85 49.00 29.95 1.21
N GLN A 86 48.42 30.21 2.38
CA GLN A 86 48.76 31.38 3.19
C GLN A 86 50.15 31.29 3.83
N GLN A 87 50.61 30.08 4.18
CA GLN A 87 51.96 29.86 4.69
C GLN A 87 53.04 30.02 3.61
N GLN A 88 52.72 29.79 2.34
CA GLN A 88 53.65 30.02 1.22
C GLN A 88 53.78 31.48 0.77
N LYS A 89 52.86 32.37 1.22
CA LYS A 89 52.87 33.80 0.87
C LYS A 89 53.50 34.71 1.95
N GLN A 90 53.93 34.15 3.08
CA GLN A 90 54.83 34.81 4.04
C GLN A 90 56.25 34.31 3.84
#